data_AF-A0A2V9PC79-F1
#
_entry.id   AF-A0A2V9PC79-F1
#
_cell.length_a   1.000
_cell.length_b   1.000
_cell.length_c   1.000
_cell.angle_alpha   90.00
_cell.angle_beta   90.00
_cell.angle_gamma   90.00
#
_symmetry.space_group_name_H-M   'P 1'
#
loop_
_entity.id
_entity.type
_entity.pdbx_description
1 polymer ?
#
loop_
_entity_poly.entity_id
_entity_poly.type
_entity_poly.pdbx_seq_one_letter_code
_entity_poly.pdbx_strand_id
1 'polypeptide(L)' 'MWKRAWQAWTKIAHSIGNFQARVLLTIFYAVLVFPFGMAVRLFCDPLRIKHFPQQWRDHPNETCDLEWARKQ' A
#
# COMPACT_ATOMS: atom_id res chain seq x y z
N MET A 1 47.90 -9.77 8.81
CA MET A 1 47.23 -8.51 9.21
C MET A 1 46.04 -8.15 8.31
N TRP A 2 46.10 -8.37 6.99
CA TRP A 2 45.01 -8.00 6.06
C TRP A 2 43.66 -8.70 6.27
N LYS A 3 43.67 -9.96 6.77
CA LYS A 3 42.43 -10.70 7.06
C LYS A 3 41.53 -10.03 8.09
N ARG A 4 42.09 -9.32 9.09
CA ARG A 4 41.31 -8.64 10.13
C ARG A 4 40.63 -7.37 9.60
N ALA A 5 41.35 -6.59 8.79
CA ALA A 5 40.79 -5.42 8.12
C ALA A 5 39.66 -5.84 7.15
N TRP A 6 39.85 -6.94 6.42
CA TRP A 6 38.83 -7.51 5.55
C TRP A 6 37.59 -7.97 6.31
N GLN A 7 37.76 -8.69 7.43
CA GLN A 7 36.63 -9.14 8.26
C GLN A 7 35.83 -7.97 8.86
N ALA A 8 36.51 -6.90 9.28
CA ALA A 8 35.84 -5.68 9.76
C ALA A 8 35.09 -4.99 8.61
N TRP A 9 35.71 -4.90 7.43
CA TRP A 9 35.09 -4.35 6.23
C TRP A 9 33.85 -5.13 5.79
N THR A 10 33.90 -6.46 5.79
CA THR A 10 32.74 -7.30 5.42
C THR A 10 31.57 -7.09 6.38
N LYS A 11 31.81 -6.91 7.69
CA LYS A 11 30.74 -6.60 8.66
C LYS A 11 30.06 -5.26 8.36
N ILE A 12 30.85 -4.25 8.02
CA ILE A 12 30.34 -2.92 7.66
C ILE A 12 29.53 -3.00 6.35
N ALA A 13 30.06 -3.68 5.34
CA ALA A 13 29.39 -3.91 4.05
C ALA A 13 28.07 -4.68 4.22
N HIS A 14 28.01 -5.66 5.11
CA HIS A 14 26.78 -6.42 5.37
C HIS A 14 25.67 -5.55 6.00
N SER A 15 26.03 -4.66 6.92
CA SER A 15 25.08 -3.73 7.54
C SER A 15 24.55 -2.71 6.52
N ILE A 16 25.45 -2.15 5.70
CA ILE A 16 25.10 -1.22 4.62
C ILE A 16 24.23 -1.92 3.56
N GLY A 17 24.55 -3.15 3.21
CA GLY A 17 23.79 -3.96 2.26
C GLY A 17 22.36 -4.21 2.71
N ASN A 18 22.14 -4.51 4.00
CA ASN A 18 20.80 -4.70 4.55
C ASN A 18 19.99 -3.40 4.54
N PHE A 19 20.63 -2.26 4.84
CA PHE A 19 20.00 -0.95 4.74
C PHE A 19 19.64 -0.60 3.29
N GLN A 20 20.58 -0.77 2.36
CA GLN A 20 20.37 -0.59 0.92
C GLN A 20 19.23 -1.46 0.39
N ALA A 21 19.20 -2.75 0.76
CA ALA A 21 18.14 -3.66 0.34
C ALA A 21 16.75 -3.19 0.81
N ARG A 22 16.62 -2.73 2.05
CA ARG A 22 15.36 -2.16 2.55
C ARG A 22 15.00 -0.87 1.84
N VAL A 23 15.94 0.04 1.66
CA VAL A 23 15.69 1.33 0.98
C VAL A 23 15.25 1.09 -0.45
N LEU A 24 15.94 0.23 -1.21
CA LEU A 24 15.55 -0.15 -2.57
C LEU A 24 14.16 -0.79 -2.60
N LEU A 25 13.86 -1.71 -1.68
CA LEU A 25 12.55 -2.35 -1.59
C LEU A 25 11.45 -1.32 -1.29
N THR A 26 11.68 -0.42 -0.35
CA THR A 26 10.73 0.64 0.01
C THR A 26 10.51 1.60 -1.15
N ILE A 27 11.57 2.04 -1.83
CA ILE A 27 11.45 2.92 -3.01
C ILE A 27 10.71 2.21 -4.13
N PHE A 28 11.01 0.94 -4.39
CA PHE A 28 10.32 0.14 -5.40
C PHE A 28 8.82 0.01 -5.10
N TYR A 29 8.47 -0.34 -3.85
CA TYR A 29 7.08 -0.38 -3.41
C TYR A 29 6.39 0.97 -3.50
N ALA A 30 7.07 2.06 -3.11
CA ALA A 30 6.53 3.40 -3.24
C ALA A 30 6.27 3.73 -4.71
N VAL A 31 7.23 3.53 -5.61
CA VAL A 31 7.07 3.82 -7.05
C VAL A 31 5.99 2.95 -7.70
N LEU A 32 5.72 1.73 -7.23
CA LEU A 32 4.64 0.90 -7.77
C LEU A 32 3.28 1.21 -7.16
N VAL A 33 3.19 1.25 -5.84
CA VAL A 33 1.91 1.37 -5.11
C VAL A 33 1.42 2.81 -5.08
N PHE A 34 2.32 3.79 -4.98
CA PHE A 34 1.95 5.21 -4.91
C PHE A 34 1.21 5.71 -6.15
N PRO A 35 1.71 5.53 -7.40
CA PRO A 35 0.98 6.00 -8.57
C PRO A 35 -0.31 5.21 -8.77
N PHE A 36 -0.37 3.93 -8.39
CA PHE A 36 -1.61 3.15 -8.42
C PHE A 36 -2.65 3.73 -7.46
N GLY A 37 -2.28 3.97 -6.20
CA GLY A 37 -3.16 4.58 -5.20
C GLY A 37 -3.58 6.01 -5.60
N MET A 38 -2.65 6.79 -6.17
CA MET A 38 -2.94 8.13 -6.66
C MET A 38 -3.88 8.10 -7.87
N ALA A 39 -3.68 7.18 -8.82
CA ALA A 39 -4.56 6.98 -9.95
C ALA A 39 -5.97 6.59 -9.50
N VAL A 40 -6.11 5.55 -8.65
CA VAL A 40 -7.42 5.12 -8.12
C VAL A 40 -8.12 6.26 -7.38
N ARG A 41 -7.39 7.01 -6.56
CA ARG A 41 -7.94 8.17 -5.83
C ARG A 41 -8.42 9.27 -6.77
N LEU A 42 -7.71 9.53 -7.87
CA LEU A 42 -8.07 10.58 -8.83
C LEU A 42 -9.20 10.16 -9.77
N PHE A 43 -9.21 8.91 -10.23
CA PHE A 43 -10.13 8.42 -11.27
C PHE A 43 -11.42 7.82 -10.71
N CYS A 44 -11.37 7.04 -9.62
CA CYS A 44 -12.56 6.32 -9.15
C CYS A 44 -13.42 7.12 -8.16
N ASP A 45 -12.90 8.20 -7.56
CA ASP A 45 -13.51 8.90 -6.39
C ASP A 45 -14.40 7.95 -5.56
N PRO A 46 -13.81 6.87 -4.98
CA PRO A 46 -14.60 5.79 -4.39
C PRO A 46 -15.46 6.27 -3.22
N LEU A 47 -15.08 7.39 -2.58
CA LEU A 47 -15.87 8.01 -1.51
C LEU A 47 -16.82 9.11 -2.03
N ARG A 48 -16.85 9.41 -3.33
CA ARG A 48 -17.67 10.46 -3.96
C ARG A 48 -17.61 11.81 -3.23
N ILE A 49 -16.45 12.14 -2.66
CA ILE A 49 -16.28 13.34 -1.84
C ILE A 49 -16.30 14.59 -2.72
N LYS A 50 -15.87 14.49 -3.99
CA LYS A 50 -15.87 15.65 -4.89
C LYS A 50 -17.26 16.02 -5.39
N HIS A 51 -18.17 15.05 -5.48
CA HIS A 51 -19.55 15.26 -5.91
C HIS A 51 -20.49 14.84 -4.79
N PHE A 52 -20.58 15.68 -3.76
CA PHE A 52 -21.57 15.50 -2.70
C PHE A 52 -22.95 15.36 -3.34
N PRO A 53 -23.65 14.23 -3.14
CA PRO A 53 -25.00 14.08 -3.65
C PRO A 53 -25.88 15.09 -2.89
N GLN A 54 -26.42 16.08 -3.61
CA GLN A 54 -27.38 17.07 -3.08
C GLN A 54 -28.72 16.44 -2.67
N GLN A 55 -28.93 15.18 -3.02
CA GLN A 55 -30.14 14.41 -2.76
C GLN A 55 -29.79 13.16 -1.95
N TRP A 56 -30.58 12.87 -0.92
CA TRP A 56 -30.50 11.62 -0.16
C TRP A 56 -30.65 10.46 -1.15
N ARG A 57 -29.73 9.51 -1.13
CA ARG A 57 -29.85 8.30 -1.95
C ARG A 57 -30.55 7.25 -1.13
N ASP A 58 -31.64 6.74 -1.67
CA ASP A 58 -32.29 5.56 -1.12
C ASP A 58 -31.29 4.40 -1.15
N HIS A 59 -31.16 3.72 0.00
CA HIS A 59 -30.40 2.49 0.08
C HIS A 59 -31.01 1.51 -0.93
N PRO A 60 -30.22 0.81 -1.76
CA PRO A 60 -30.78 -0.20 -2.64
C PRO A 60 -31.57 -1.19 -1.79
N ASN A 61 -32.78 -1.52 -2.22
CA ASN A 61 -33.59 -2.53 -1.57
C ASN A 61 -32.94 -3.90 -1.80
N GLU A 62 -31.95 -4.24 -0.98
CA GLU A 62 -31.48 -5.62 -0.86
C GLU A 62 -32.65 -6.44 -0.33
N THR A 63 -32.96 -7.53 -1.01
CA THR A 63 -33.94 -8.48 -0.53
C THR A 63 -33.42 -9.03 0.79
N CYS A 64 -34.04 -8.61 1.90
CA CYS A 64 -33.77 -9.12 3.23
C CYS A 64 -34.25 -10.58 3.31
N ASP A 65 -33.45 -11.46 2.72
CA ASP A 65 -33.69 -12.89 2.67
C ASP A 65 -32.81 -13.60 3.71
N LEU A 66 -33.19 -14.81 4.10
CA LEU A 66 -32.49 -15.58 5.14
C LEU A 66 -30.99 -15.80 4.80
N GLU A 67 -30.67 -15.89 3.51
CA GLU A 67 -29.29 -15.99 3.00
C GLU A 67 -28.46 -14.71 3.20
N TRP A 68 -29.10 -13.54 3.23
CA TRP A 68 -28.44 -12.27 3.52
C TRP A 68 -28.06 -12.18 5.01
N ALA A 69 -28.99 -12.56 5.90
CA ALA A 69 -28.76 -12.57 7.35
C ALA A 69 -27.64 -13.54 7.78
N ARG A 70 -27.36 -14.57 6.98
CA ARG A 70 -26.26 -15.52 7.24
C ARG A 70 -24.86 -14.95 6.92
N LYS A 71 -24.76 -13.95 6.04
CA LYS A 71 -23.47 -13.40 5.56
C LYS A 71 -22.94 -12.24 6.41
N GLN A 72 -23.76 -11.65 7.27
CA GLN A 72 -23.43 -10.53 8.14
C GLN A 72 -22.91 -11.00 9.50
#